data_AF-A0A662TFP0-F1
#
_entry.id   AF-A0A662TFP0-F1
#
_cell.length_a   1.000
_cell.length_b   1.000
_cell.length_c   1.000
_cell.angle_alpha   90.00
_cell.angle_beta   90.00
_cell.angle_gamma   90.00
#
_symmetry.space_group_name_H-M   'P 1'
#
loop_
_entity.id
_entity.type
_entity.pdbx_description
1 polymer ?
#
loop_
_entity_poly.entity_id
_entity_poly.type
_entity_poly.pdbx_seq_one_letter_code
_entity_poly.pdbx_strand_id
1 'polypeptide(L)'
;MLQIPPTLLKPSYERSTEECKKLKLLLDLYYKNPPISLEDLKQAKLNVIYVVTVDENVVLEFDPIDYVKMTMPLMRVVNMKL
;
A
#
# COMPACT_ATOMS: atom_id res chain seq x y z
N MET A 1 1.16 11.87 4.02
CA MET A 1 2.08 10.87 3.46
C MET A 1 1.31 9.59 3.18
N LEU A 2 1.64 8.88 2.10
CA LEU A 2 0.90 7.71 1.65
C LEU A 2 1.11 6.54 2.61
N GLN A 3 0.09 6.23 3.42
CA GLN A 3 0.08 5.02 4.23
C GLN A 3 -0.26 3.84 3.31
N ILE A 4 0.72 2.97 3.07
CA ILE A 4 0.51 1.72 2.33
C ILE A 4 0.00 0.69 3.34
N PRO A 5 -1.17 0.06 3.11
CA PRO A 5 -1.67 -0.99 4.00
C PRO A 5 -0.62 -2.11 4.16
N PRO A 6 -0.23 -2.49 5.40
CA PRO A 6 0.78 -3.52 5.62
C PRO A 6 0.44 -4.86 4.96
N THR A 7 -0.85 -5.16 4.81
CA THR A 7 -1.33 -6.34 4.08
C THR A 7 -0.80 -6.40 2.66
N LEU A 8 -0.71 -5.27 1.95
CA LEU A 8 -0.24 -5.21 0.56
C LEU A 8 1.29 -5.27 0.44
N LEU A 9 2.03 -5.04 1.53
CA LEU A 9 3.49 -5.19 1.58
C LEU A 9 3.91 -6.66 1.80
N LYS A 10 3.04 -7.49 2.36
CA LYS A 10 3.30 -8.92 2.51
C LYS A 10 3.22 -9.64 1.16
N PRO A 11 4.05 -10.66 0.91
CA PRO A 11 3.84 -11.61 -0.17
C PRO A 11 2.48 -12.30 -0.05
N SER A 12 1.89 -12.67 -1.20
CA SER A 12 0.55 -13.28 -1.27
C SER A 12 0.38 -14.52 -0.40
N TYR A 13 1.43 -15.35 -0.28
CA TYR A 13 1.41 -16.58 0.52
C TYR A 13 1.51 -16.34 2.03
N GLU A 14 1.86 -15.13 2.50
CA GLU A 14 1.98 -14.78 3.92
C GLU A 14 0.72 -14.08 4.48
N ARG A 15 -0.27 -13.80 3.62
CA ARG A 15 -1.50 -13.11 4.03
C ARG A 15 -2.51 -14.09 4.57
N SER A 16 -3.05 -13.78 5.74
CA SER A 16 -4.21 -14.51 6.26
C SER A 16 -5.50 -14.09 5.54
N THR A 17 -6.47 -15.00 5.55
CA THR A 17 -7.81 -14.71 5.01
C THR A 17 -8.48 -13.56 5.79
N GLU A 18 -8.24 -13.48 7.10
CA GLU A 18 -8.77 -12.47 8.01
C GLU A 18 -8.21 -11.08 7.70
N GLU A 19 -6.92 -10.96 7.41
CA GLU A 19 -6.31 -9.71 6.95
C GLU A 19 -6.94 -9.23 5.62
N CYS A 20 -7.14 -10.16 4.67
CA CYS A 20 -7.76 -9.84 3.39
C CYS A 20 -9.23 -9.42 3.56
N LYS A 21 -9.98 -10.05 4.47
CA LYS A 21 -11.36 -9.64 4.80
C LYS A 21 -11.43 -8.25 5.40
N LYS A 22 -10.51 -7.90 6.31
CA LYS A 22 -10.43 -6.54 6.88
C LYS A 22 -10.14 -5.50 5.81
N LEU A 23 -9.18 -5.79 4.92
CA LEU A 23 -8.87 -4.91 3.79
C LEU A 23 -10.07 -4.78 2.84
N LYS A 24 -10.76 -5.89 2.55
CA LYS A 24 -11.97 -5.89 1.72
C LYS A 24 -13.08 -5.01 2.29
N LEU A 25 -13.32 -5.09 3.60
CA LEU A 25 -14.35 -4.27 4.25
C LEU A 25 -14.12 -2.76 4.01
N LEU A 26 -12.86 -2.32 4.05
CA LEU A 26 -12.50 -0.95 3.73
C LEU A 26 -12.70 -0.65 2.23
N LEU A 27 -12.24 -1.53 1.35
CA LEU A 27 -12.30 -1.33 -0.10
C LEU A 27 -13.73 -1.33 -0.63
N ASP A 28 -14.63 -2.13 -0.07
CA ASP A 28 -16.05 -2.21 -0.47
C ASP A 28 -16.81 -0.89 -0.20
N LEU A 29 -16.26 0.00 0.65
CA LEU A 29 -16.78 1.37 0.80
C LEU A 29 -16.55 2.23 -0.46
N TYR A 30 -15.47 1.95 -1.20
CA TYR A 30 -15.01 2.77 -2.33
C TYR A 30 -15.20 2.10 -3.69
N TYR A 31 -15.07 0.77 -3.77
CA TYR A 31 -15.14 -0.01 -5.01
C TYR A 31 -16.37 -0.93 -4.98
N LYS A 32 -17.45 -0.51 -5.64
CA LYS A 32 -18.73 -1.24 -5.65
C LYS A 32 -19.08 -1.88 -6.98
N ASN A 33 -18.52 -1.44 -8.10
CA ASN A 33 -18.96 -1.90 -9.42
C ASN A 33 -17.80 -1.98 -10.45
N PRO A 34 -17.13 -3.15 -10.59
CA PRO A 34 -17.30 -4.36 -9.78
C PRO A 34 -16.63 -4.24 -8.39
N PRO A 35 -17.11 -4.97 -7.37
CA PRO A 35 -16.39 -5.10 -6.12
C PRO A 35 -15.12 -5.94 -6.32
N ILE A 36 -14.10 -5.70 -5.50
CA ILE A 36 -12.85 -6.47 -5.54
C ILE A 36 -13.07 -7.79 -4.79
N SER A 37 -12.72 -8.92 -5.41
CA SER A 37 -12.89 -10.24 -4.78
C SER A 37 -11.82 -10.50 -3.70
N LEU A 38 -12.10 -11.44 -2.78
CA LEU A 38 -11.07 -11.86 -1.80
C LEU A 38 -9.89 -12.56 -2.46
N GLU A 39 -10.12 -13.23 -3.59
CA GLU A 39 -9.07 -13.90 -4.34
C GLU A 39 -8.13 -12.89 -5.00
N ASP A 40 -8.69 -11.84 -5.61
CA ASP A 40 -7.90 -10.74 -6.16
C ASP A 40 -7.04 -10.09 -5.06
N LEU A 41 -7.61 -9.85 -3.87
CA LEU A 41 -6.85 -9.28 -2.75
C LEU A 41 -5.75 -10.21 -2.23
N LYS A 42 -5.98 -11.52 -2.24
CA LYS A 42 -4.94 -12.49 -1.88
C LYS A 42 -3.80 -12.49 -2.88
N GLN A 43 -4.11 -12.40 -4.18
CA GLN A 43 -3.11 -12.43 -5.24
C GLN A 43 -2.44 -11.07 -5.51
N ALA A 44 -3.08 -9.96 -5.14
CA ALA A 44 -2.59 -8.61 -5.37
C ALA A 44 -1.16 -8.41 -4.88
N LYS A 45 -0.33 -7.72 -5.65
CA LYS A 45 1.05 -7.43 -5.26
C LYS A 45 1.34 -5.98 -5.56
N LEU A 46 1.94 -5.29 -4.60
CA LEU A 46 2.58 -4.01 -4.89
C LEU A 46 3.96 -4.33 -5.47
N ASN A 47 4.17 -4.02 -6.74
CA ASN A 47 5.41 -4.36 -7.44
C ASN A 47 6.47 -3.27 -7.30
N VAL A 48 6.06 -2.02 -7.45
CA VAL A 48 6.97 -0.88 -7.58
C VAL A 48 6.25 0.39 -7.15
N ILE A 49 7.01 1.34 -6.62
CA ILE A 49 6.53 2.68 -6.29
C ILE A 49 7.31 3.69 -7.11
N TYR A 50 6.59 4.53 -7.85
CA TYR A 50 7.17 5.64 -8.60
C TYR A 50 6.95 6.95 -7.85
N VAL A 51 8.03 7.70 -7.63
CA VAL A 51 7.99 9.07 -7.14
C VAL A 51 8.36 9.98 -8.30
N VAL A 52 7.43 10.82 -8.72
CA VAL A 52 7.61 11.74 -9.84
C VAL A 52 7.80 13.15 -9.29
N THR A 53 8.97 13.75 -9.52
CA THR A 53 9.20 15.17 -9.26
C THR A 53 8.98 15.94 -10.56
N VAL A 54 7.82 16.61 -10.64
CA VAL A 54 7.37 17.32 -11.85
C VAL A 54 8.31 18.49 -12.18
N ASP A 55 8.70 19.27 -11.16
CA ASP A 55 9.56 20.44 -11.34
C ASP A 55 10.94 20.07 -11.87
N GLU A 56 11.46 18.91 -11.47
CA GLU A 56 12.79 18.42 -11.86
C GLU A 56 12.74 17.53 -13.10
N ASN A 57 11.54 17.16 -13.57
CA ASN A 57 11.31 16.18 -14.62
C ASN A 57 12.04 14.84 -14.34
N VAL A 58 12.00 14.38 -13.09
CA VAL A 58 12.65 13.12 -12.66
C VAL A 58 11.60 12.13 -12.18
N VAL A 59 11.84 10.85 -12.49
CA VAL A 59 11.07 9.71 -11.98
C VAL A 59 12.02 8.80 -11.21
N LEU A 60 11.73 8.58 -9.93
CA LEU A 60 12.44 7.65 -9.08
C LEU A 60 11.61 6.39 -8.91
N GLU A 61 12.26 5.24 -9.09
CA GLU A 61 11.66 3.92 -8.90
C GLU A 61 12.14 3.33 -7.57
N PHE A 62 11.21 2.78 -6.79
CA PHE A 62 11.51 2.14 -5.51
C PHE A 62 10.87 0.76 -5.41
N ASP A 63 11.62 -0.18 -4.81
CA ASP A 63 11.02 -1.36 -4.18
C ASP A 63 10.07 -0.90 -3.04
N PRO A 64 8.88 -1.50 -2.90
CA PRO A 64 7.91 -1.07 -1.90
C PRO A 64 8.40 -1.14 -0.45
N ILE A 65 9.20 -2.14 -0.11
CA ILE A 65 9.73 -2.30 1.25
C ILE A 65 10.78 -1.22 1.52
N ASP A 66 11.64 -0.93 0.55
CA ASP A 66 12.67 0.08 0.69
C ASP A 66 12.08 1.50 0.77
N TYR A 67 11.03 1.78 -0.02
CA TYR A 67 10.28 3.04 0.10
C TYR A 67 9.69 3.24 1.50
N VAL A 68 9.06 2.19 2.06
CA VAL A 68 8.47 2.26 3.41
C VAL A 68 9.55 2.47 4.47
N LYS A 69 10.68 1.78 4.37
CA LYS A 69 11.82 1.97 5.29
C LYS A 69 12.36 3.40 5.22
N MET A 70 12.57 3.92 4.01
CA MET A 70 13.06 5.28 3.77
C MET A 70 12.10 6.34 4.35
N THR A 71 10.79 6.13 4.22
CA THR A 71 9.78 7.08 4.65
C THR A 71 9.33 6.92 6.11
N MET A 72 9.66 5.80 6.76
CA MET A 72 9.26 5.52 8.15
C MET A 72 9.65 6.62 9.15
N PRO A 73 10.86 7.23 9.10
CA PRO A 73 11.21 8.32 10.01
C PRO A 73 10.26 9.52 9.87
N LEU A 74 9.90 9.88 8.64
CA LEU A 74 8.98 10.99 8.36
C LEU A 74 7.57 10.68 8.86
N MET A 75 7.10 9.44 8.68
CA MET A 75 5.80 8.98 9.19
C MET A 75 5.67 9.11 10.71
N ARG A 76 6.75 8.81 11.46
CA ARG A 76 6.74 8.93 12.94
C ARG A 76 6.61 10.38 13.38
N VAL A 77 7.28 11.31 12.70
CA VAL A 77 7.21 12.75 13.01
C VAL A 77 5.82 13.32 12.78
N VAL A 78 5.13 12.89 11.72
CA VAL A 78 3.76 13.35 11.42
C VAL A 78 2.75 12.88 12.45
N ASN A 79 2.83 11.61 12.87
CA ASN A 79 1.91 11.04 13.86
C ASN A 79 2.09 11.59 15.29
N MET A 80 3.22 12.25 15.59
CA MET A 80 3.43 12.94 16.88
C MET A 80 2.88 14.37 16.91
N LYS A 81 2.46 14.92 15.77
CA LYS A 81 1.94 16.29 15.63
C LYS A 81 0.42 16.36 15.48
N LEU A 82 -0.27 15.22 15.61
CA LEU A 82 -1.73 15.08 15.64
C LEU A 82 -2.14 14.53 17.01
#